data_AF-A0A850BMZ1-F1
#
_entry.id   AF-A0A850BMZ1-F1
#
_cell.length_a   1.000
_cell.length_b   1.000
_cell.length_c   1.000
_cell.angle_alpha   90.00
_cell.angle_beta   90.00
_cell.angle_gamma   90.00
#
_symmetry.space_group_name_H-M   'P 1'
#
loop_
_entity.id
_entity.type
_entity.pdbx_description
1 polymer ?
#
loop_
_entity_poly.entity_id
_entity_poly.type
_entity_poly.pdbx_seq_one_letter_code
_entity_poly.pdbx_strand_id
1 'polypeptide(L)'
;MKPHFFLAVTFGMTFAACGGDVATTTSEPSKTYCELACDCEGCSAVEFDYCTDEFEDLSRTAAQMGCEASFRTYNACLETRTCELASLDRSGCDDKFDALSICMGSPPGCPTTGNGVCDEPEGSNTCAEGSDPDDCAAPAPCMSTNNGVCDEPEGTGTCAEGTDQADCNIMLSDCEVYCTSIQSNCIGKNAQYADKATCLATCAVIPPGMPGDTMFNSTACRSYHASAASTDPSSHCIHAGPSGGGICGDPCESFCTIVPKLCPDIYLTAKECMFECSNFPNDEPYDASDTTGDTFACRMYHATIASTQPQTHCPHVPEMSPVCL
;
A
#
# COMPACT_ATOMS: atom_id res chain seq x y z
N MET A 1 -42.79 28.07 64.40
CA MET A 1 -43.81 27.37 63.58
C MET A 1 -43.16 26.13 62.97
N LYS A 2 -43.98 25.09 62.77
CA LYS A 2 -43.66 23.66 62.52
C LYS A 2 -42.76 23.35 61.29
N PRO A 3 -42.22 22.11 61.21
CA PRO A 3 -41.09 21.70 60.37
C PRO A 3 -41.50 21.04 59.03
N HIS A 4 -40.54 20.88 58.11
CA HIS A 4 -40.62 19.99 56.93
C HIS A 4 -39.35 19.11 56.95
N PHE A 5 -39.42 17.86 57.42
CA PHE A 5 -39.69 16.61 56.71
C PHE A 5 -38.72 16.33 55.53
N PHE A 6 -37.63 15.62 55.83
CA PHE A 6 -36.78 14.92 54.86
C PHE A 6 -37.33 13.50 54.66
N LEU A 7 -37.66 13.13 53.41
CA LEU A 7 -38.07 11.78 53.02
C LEU A 7 -36.86 11.11 52.34
N ALA A 8 -36.30 10.08 52.98
CA ALA A 8 -35.32 9.17 52.37
C ALA A 8 -36.09 8.03 51.68
N VAL A 9 -35.86 7.84 50.38
CA VAL A 9 -36.41 6.72 49.61
C VAL A 9 -35.29 5.69 49.42
N THR A 10 -35.40 4.57 50.11
CA THR A 10 -34.61 3.36 49.88
C THR A 10 -35.37 2.45 48.91
N PHE A 11 -34.81 2.22 47.72
CA PHE A 11 -35.31 1.21 46.78
C PHE A 11 -34.60 -0.12 47.06
N GLY A 12 -35.32 -1.06 47.68
CA GLY A 12 -34.96 -2.47 47.69
C GLY A 12 -35.61 -3.17 46.49
N MET A 13 -34.81 -3.73 45.59
CA MET A 13 -35.30 -4.62 44.54
C MET A 13 -35.02 -6.07 44.93
N THR A 14 -36.10 -6.78 45.25
CA THR A 14 -36.17 -8.24 45.33
C THR A 14 -36.30 -8.82 43.92
N PHE A 15 -35.37 -9.69 43.52
CA PHE A 15 -35.52 -10.52 42.32
C PHE A 15 -36.34 -11.77 42.64
N ALA A 16 -37.44 -11.94 41.90
CA ALA A 16 -38.24 -13.15 41.89
C ALA A 16 -37.56 -14.18 40.99
N ALA A 17 -37.23 -15.35 41.54
CA ALA A 17 -36.84 -16.53 40.78
C ALA A 17 -38.10 -17.32 40.39
N CYS A 18 -38.24 -17.65 39.11
CA CYS A 18 -39.08 -18.76 38.64
C CYS A 18 -38.21 -19.64 37.75
N GLY A 19 -38.05 -20.88 38.17
CA GLY A 19 -37.27 -21.89 37.47
C GLY A 19 -38.02 -22.51 36.29
N GLY A 20 -37.23 -22.93 35.31
CA GLY A 20 -37.58 -23.95 34.34
C GLY A 20 -36.36 -24.86 34.20
N ASP A 21 -36.52 -26.12 34.57
CA ASP A 21 -35.49 -27.17 34.42
C ASP A 21 -35.25 -27.44 32.93
N VAL A 22 -34.05 -27.16 32.45
CA VAL A 22 -33.49 -27.76 31.23
C VAL A 22 -32.04 -28.12 31.52
N ALA A 23 -31.69 -29.36 31.15
CA ALA A 23 -30.44 -30.03 31.44
C ALA A 23 -29.18 -29.17 31.19
N THR A 24 -28.34 -29.12 32.21
CA THR A 24 -26.96 -28.64 32.15
C THR A 24 -26.12 -29.54 31.26
N THR A 25 -26.05 -29.21 29.97
CA THR A 25 -24.82 -29.39 29.21
C THR A 25 -24.06 -28.08 29.31
N THR A 26 -22.97 -28.06 30.07
CA THR A 26 -22.01 -26.95 30.07
C THR A 26 -21.28 -26.96 28.73
N SER A 27 -21.88 -26.37 27.70
CA SER A 27 -21.13 -25.90 26.54
C SER A 27 -20.52 -24.56 26.91
N GLU A 28 -19.20 -24.44 26.82
CA GLU A 28 -18.49 -23.16 26.82
C GLU A 28 -19.21 -22.17 25.88
N PRO A 29 -19.25 -20.85 26.19
CA PRO A 29 -19.79 -19.88 25.26
C PRO A 29 -19.06 -19.98 23.91
N SER A 30 -19.82 -20.06 22.81
CA SER A 30 -19.24 -20.06 21.48
C SER A 30 -18.49 -18.75 21.26
N LYS A 31 -17.20 -18.84 20.96
CA LYS A 31 -16.37 -17.68 20.61
C LYS A 31 -16.87 -17.09 19.30
N THR A 32 -16.85 -15.76 19.20
CA THR A 32 -17.05 -15.07 17.92
C THR A 32 -15.88 -15.35 16.98
N TYR A 33 -16.08 -15.12 15.68
CA TYR A 33 -15.00 -15.24 14.70
C TYR A 33 -13.76 -14.43 15.07
N CYS A 34 -13.90 -13.17 15.49
CA CYS A 34 -12.75 -12.32 15.83
C CYS A 34 -12.02 -12.76 17.10
N GLU A 35 -12.74 -13.27 18.10
CA GLU A 35 -12.11 -13.86 19.30
C GLU A 35 -11.29 -15.11 18.92
N LEU A 36 -11.86 -15.96 18.07
CA LEU A 36 -11.21 -17.18 17.61
C LEU A 36 -9.97 -16.87 16.73
N ALA A 37 -10.09 -15.94 15.80
CA ALA A 37 -8.99 -15.51 14.95
C ALA A 37 -7.84 -14.90 15.77
N CYS A 38 -8.17 -14.01 16.71
CA CYS A 38 -7.17 -13.35 17.55
C CYS A 38 -6.51 -14.28 18.57
N ASP A 39 -7.19 -15.31 19.04
CA ASP A 39 -6.57 -16.37 19.83
C ASP A 39 -5.57 -17.21 19.03
N CYS A 40 -5.77 -17.36 17.71
CA CYS A 40 -4.84 -18.06 16.82
C CYS A 40 -3.61 -17.20 16.47
N GLU A 41 -3.83 -15.90 16.20
CA GLU A 41 -2.84 -15.01 15.58
C GLU A 41 -2.09 -14.13 16.61
N GLY A 42 -2.62 -13.97 17.82
CA GLY A 42 -2.00 -13.16 18.86
C GLY A 42 -2.22 -11.65 18.67
N CYS A 43 -3.45 -11.25 18.31
CA CYS A 43 -3.79 -9.85 18.07
C CYS A 43 -3.51 -8.93 19.28
N SER A 44 -3.19 -7.68 18.97
CA SER A 44 -3.36 -6.53 19.85
C SER A 44 -4.85 -6.16 20.01
N ALA A 45 -5.15 -5.33 21.02
CA ALA A 45 -6.51 -4.81 21.22
C ALA A 45 -7.02 -3.97 20.04
N VAL A 46 -6.11 -3.32 19.30
CA VAL A 46 -6.47 -2.49 18.13
C VAL A 46 -6.86 -3.39 16.95
N GLU A 47 -6.12 -4.48 16.72
CA GLU A 47 -6.45 -5.45 15.65
C GLU A 47 -7.77 -6.18 15.92
N PHE A 48 -8.08 -6.47 17.19
CA PHE A 48 -9.37 -7.03 17.58
C PHE A 48 -10.55 -6.07 17.33
N ASP A 49 -10.37 -4.78 17.65
CA ASP A 49 -11.37 -3.74 17.40
C ASP A 49 -11.64 -3.60 15.90
N TYR A 50 -10.57 -3.53 15.09
CA TYR A 50 -10.66 -3.48 13.63
C TYR A 50 -11.39 -4.69 13.04
N CYS A 51 -11.07 -5.91 13.50
CA CYS A 51 -11.78 -7.12 13.06
C CYS A 51 -13.28 -7.03 13.34
N THR A 52 -13.64 -6.53 14.52
CA THR A 52 -15.04 -6.43 14.94
C THR A 52 -15.79 -5.40 14.08
N ASP A 53 -15.20 -4.23 13.86
CA ASP A 53 -15.79 -3.17 13.04
C ASP A 53 -16.04 -3.63 11.60
N GLU A 54 -15.05 -4.26 10.95
CA GLU A 54 -15.19 -4.79 9.59
C GLU A 54 -16.29 -5.85 9.48
N PHE A 55 -16.38 -6.74 10.48
CA PHE A 55 -17.38 -7.81 10.48
C PHE A 55 -18.80 -7.28 10.74
N GLU A 56 -18.92 -6.22 11.56
CA GLU A 56 -20.17 -5.50 11.73
C GLU A 56 -20.59 -4.76 10.46
N ASP A 57 -19.67 -4.13 9.74
CA ASP A 57 -19.94 -3.47 8.47
C ASP A 57 -20.39 -4.46 7.39
N LEU A 58 -19.76 -5.63 7.33
CA LEU A 58 -20.19 -6.71 6.45
C LEU A 58 -21.60 -7.19 6.80
N SER A 59 -21.90 -7.38 8.09
CA SER A 59 -23.23 -7.75 8.58
C SER A 59 -24.29 -6.69 8.22
N ARG A 60 -23.98 -5.41 8.42
CA ARG A 60 -24.86 -4.28 8.07
C ARG A 60 -25.14 -4.23 6.57
N THR A 61 -24.10 -4.39 5.75
CA THR A 61 -24.21 -4.37 4.30
C THR A 61 -25.03 -5.55 3.80
N ALA A 62 -24.76 -6.76 4.29
CA ALA A 62 -25.56 -7.93 3.99
C ALA A 62 -27.04 -7.71 4.35
N ALA A 63 -27.32 -7.05 5.48
CA ALA A 63 -28.70 -6.70 5.86
C ALA A 63 -29.37 -5.70 4.92
N GLN A 64 -28.66 -4.66 4.50
CA GLN A 64 -29.19 -3.69 3.52
C GLN A 64 -29.54 -4.34 2.18
N MET A 65 -28.84 -5.42 1.82
CA MET A 65 -29.04 -6.17 0.58
C MET A 65 -30.01 -7.36 0.70
N GLY A 66 -30.53 -7.66 1.91
CA GLY A 66 -31.40 -8.82 2.15
C GLY A 66 -30.66 -10.18 2.17
N CYS A 67 -29.37 -10.15 2.50
CA CYS A 67 -28.44 -11.29 2.47
C CYS A 67 -28.06 -11.81 3.86
N GLU A 68 -28.82 -11.47 4.91
CA GLU A 68 -28.51 -11.83 6.30
C GLU A 68 -28.48 -13.35 6.51
N ALA A 69 -29.24 -14.11 5.72
CA ALA A 69 -29.24 -15.57 5.78
C ALA A 69 -27.92 -16.16 5.27
N SER A 70 -27.39 -15.64 4.17
CA SER A 70 -26.09 -16.06 3.65
C SER A 70 -24.98 -15.63 4.61
N PHE A 71 -25.04 -14.42 5.15
CA PHE A 71 -24.07 -13.92 6.12
C PHE A 71 -24.02 -14.77 7.39
N ARG A 72 -25.19 -15.12 7.96
CA ARG A 72 -25.26 -16.03 9.12
C ARG A 72 -24.66 -17.40 8.82
N THR A 73 -24.86 -17.91 7.61
CA THR A 73 -24.33 -19.22 7.20
C THR A 73 -22.81 -19.19 7.09
N TYR A 74 -22.26 -18.11 6.54
CA TYR A 74 -20.82 -17.87 6.47
C TYR A 74 -20.21 -17.68 7.87
N ASN A 75 -20.78 -16.80 8.69
CA ASN A 75 -20.27 -16.56 10.06
C ASN A 75 -20.31 -17.84 10.91
N ALA A 76 -21.40 -18.60 10.86
CA ALA A 76 -21.50 -19.87 11.58
C ALA A 76 -20.45 -20.89 11.12
N CYS A 77 -19.99 -20.82 9.87
CA CYS A 77 -18.90 -21.66 9.39
C CYS A 77 -17.54 -21.25 10.00
N LEU A 78 -17.29 -19.94 10.09
CA LEU A 78 -16.08 -19.37 10.66
C LEU A 78 -15.93 -19.69 12.16
N GLU A 79 -17.03 -19.63 12.91
CA GLU A 79 -17.05 -19.92 14.36
C GLU A 79 -16.71 -21.38 14.69
N THR A 80 -16.70 -22.29 13.70
CA THR A 80 -16.28 -23.69 13.89
C THR A 80 -14.85 -23.98 13.45
N ARG A 81 -14.12 -22.97 12.98
CA ARG A 81 -12.75 -23.17 12.48
C ARG A 81 -11.76 -23.39 13.61
N THR A 82 -10.57 -23.86 13.27
CA THR A 82 -9.49 -24.14 14.24
C THR A 82 -8.19 -23.51 13.78
N CYS A 83 -7.29 -23.23 14.72
CA CYS A 83 -5.99 -22.69 14.37
C CYS A 83 -5.12 -23.75 13.68
N GLU A 84 -4.53 -23.40 12.53
CA GLU A 84 -3.47 -24.13 11.87
C GLU A 84 -2.28 -23.19 11.64
N LEU A 85 -1.07 -23.63 12.02
CA LEU A 85 0.18 -22.85 11.84
C LEU A 85 0.11 -21.40 12.38
N ALA A 86 -0.53 -21.19 13.53
CA ALA A 86 -0.73 -19.87 14.16
C ALA A 86 -1.60 -18.90 13.34
N SER A 87 -2.49 -19.43 12.51
CA SER A 87 -3.53 -18.70 11.79
C SER A 87 -4.85 -19.45 11.88
N LEU A 88 -5.98 -18.77 11.73
CA LEU A 88 -7.27 -19.45 11.67
C LEU A 88 -7.43 -20.12 10.29
N ASP A 89 -7.58 -21.45 10.25
CA ASP A 89 -7.86 -22.15 8.99
C ASP A 89 -9.31 -21.88 8.56
N ARG A 90 -9.47 -21.09 7.51
CA ARG A 90 -10.78 -20.75 6.93
C ARG A 90 -11.19 -21.72 5.83
N SER A 91 -10.35 -22.69 5.50
CA SER A 91 -10.63 -23.66 4.45
C SER A 91 -11.96 -24.37 4.71
N GLY A 92 -12.75 -24.54 3.64
CA GLY A 92 -14.07 -25.16 3.73
C GLY A 92 -15.18 -24.26 4.27
N CYS A 93 -14.96 -22.94 4.35
CA CYS A 93 -16.02 -21.93 4.40
C CYS A 93 -16.19 -21.16 3.08
N ASP A 94 -15.40 -21.48 2.06
CA ASP A 94 -15.35 -20.78 0.77
C ASP A 94 -16.69 -20.85 0.04
N ASP A 95 -17.35 -22.01 0.05
CA ASP A 95 -18.68 -22.19 -0.54
C ASP A 95 -19.77 -21.34 0.16
N LYS A 96 -19.59 -21.04 1.45
CA LYS A 96 -20.50 -20.16 2.21
C LYS A 96 -20.20 -18.70 1.96
N PHE A 97 -18.92 -18.37 1.79
CA PHE A 97 -18.48 -17.05 1.37
C PHE A 97 -19.01 -16.73 -0.03
N ASP A 98 -18.88 -17.64 -0.99
CA ASP A 98 -19.41 -17.49 -2.35
C ASP A 98 -20.93 -17.25 -2.34
N ALA A 99 -21.67 -18.01 -1.53
CA ALA A 99 -23.12 -17.84 -1.38
C ALA A 99 -23.50 -16.46 -0.79
N LEU A 100 -22.65 -15.88 0.05
CA LEU A 100 -22.80 -14.52 0.56
C LEU A 100 -22.47 -13.50 -0.53
N SER A 101 -21.35 -13.66 -1.22
CA SER A 101 -20.90 -12.78 -2.32
C SER A 101 -21.92 -12.71 -3.44
N ILE A 102 -22.42 -13.86 -3.92
CA ILE A 102 -23.50 -13.98 -4.92
C ILE A 102 -24.71 -13.17 -4.49
N CYS A 103 -25.12 -13.31 -3.22
CA CYS A 103 -26.27 -12.60 -2.71
C CYS A 103 -26.04 -11.08 -2.71
N MET A 104 -24.83 -10.66 -2.31
CA MET A 104 -24.42 -9.26 -2.29
C MET A 104 -24.12 -8.70 -3.70
N GLY A 105 -24.53 -9.39 -4.77
CA GLY A 105 -24.40 -8.91 -6.14
C GLY A 105 -22.96 -8.91 -6.67
N SER A 106 -22.03 -9.55 -5.94
CA SER A 106 -20.72 -9.88 -6.46
C SER A 106 -20.81 -11.27 -7.08
N PRO A 107 -20.52 -11.47 -8.37
CA PRO A 107 -20.51 -12.82 -8.93
C PRO A 107 -19.55 -13.71 -8.12
N PRO A 108 -19.85 -15.01 -7.97
CA PRO A 108 -18.87 -15.90 -7.37
C PRO A 108 -17.64 -15.87 -8.27
N GLY A 109 -16.45 -15.78 -7.68
CA GLY A 109 -15.22 -15.95 -8.45
C GLY A 109 -15.35 -17.26 -9.22
N CYS A 110 -15.08 -17.23 -10.53
CA CYS A 110 -15.07 -18.47 -11.28
C CYS A 110 -13.97 -19.37 -10.65
N PRO A 111 -14.26 -20.64 -10.36
CA PRO A 111 -13.29 -21.53 -9.71
C PRO A 111 -12.04 -21.78 -10.57
N THR A 112 -12.09 -21.43 -11.86
CA THR A 112 -10.91 -21.45 -12.73
C THR A 112 -10.15 -20.14 -12.78
N THR A 113 -10.69 -19.01 -12.32
CA THR A 113 -10.00 -17.72 -12.37
C THR A 113 -8.61 -17.78 -11.71
N GLY A 114 -7.58 -17.47 -12.51
CA GLY A 114 -6.18 -17.42 -12.08
C GLY A 114 -5.50 -18.79 -11.99
N ASN A 115 -6.10 -19.84 -12.57
CA ASN A 115 -5.53 -21.19 -12.57
C ASN A 115 -4.73 -21.53 -13.84
N GLY A 116 -4.65 -20.59 -14.79
CA GLY A 116 -3.97 -20.72 -16.07
C GLY A 116 -4.72 -21.51 -17.14
N VAL A 117 -6.00 -21.85 -16.91
CA VAL A 117 -6.87 -22.58 -17.85
C VAL A 117 -8.00 -21.66 -18.31
N CYS A 118 -7.85 -21.10 -19.51
CA CYS A 118 -8.86 -20.25 -20.15
C CYS A 118 -10.18 -20.98 -20.45
N ASP A 119 -11.29 -20.47 -19.90
CA ASP A 119 -12.65 -20.99 -20.14
C ASP A 119 -13.50 -20.17 -21.14
N GLU A 120 -12.96 -19.09 -21.74
CA GLU A 120 -13.68 -18.19 -22.67
C GLU A 120 -13.19 -18.20 -24.14
N PRO A 121 -14.05 -17.87 -25.13
CA PRO A 121 -15.50 -17.77 -25.04
C PRO A 121 -16.21 -19.14 -25.04
N GLU A 122 -15.51 -20.20 -25.45
CA GLU A 122 -15.95 -21.60 -25.33
C GLU A 122 -14.75 -22.50 -25.02
N GLY A 123 -14.32 -22.49 -23.75
CA GLY A 123 -13.33 -23.42 -23.23
C GLY A 123 -13.94 -24.74 -22.72
N SER A 124 -13.66 -25.06 -21.46
CA SER A 124 -14.20 -26.22 -20.72
C SER A 124 -15.69 -26.14 -20.37
N ASN A 125 -16.35 -24.98 -20.55
CA ASN A 125 -17.73 -24.67 -20.15
C ASN A 125 -17.99 -24.86 -18.65
N THR A 126 -17.00 -24.59 -17.82
CA THR A 126 -17.10 -24.66 -16.36
C THR A 126 -17.61 -23.34 -15.77
N CYS A 127 -17.31 -22.22 -16.43
CA CYS A 127 -17.67 -20.87 -16.03
C CYS A 127 -18.60 -20.16 -17.03
N ALA A 128 -19.28 -19.11 -16.57
CA ALA A 128 -20.14 -18.29 -17.42
C ALA A 128 -19.31 -17.37 -18.31
N GLU A 129 -19.82 -17.01 -19.49
CA GLU A 129 -19.16 -16.03 -20.37
C GLU A 129 -18.97 -14.69 -19.62
N GLY A 130 -17.76 -14.14 -19.68
CA GLY A 130 -17.32 -12.95 -18.94
C GLY A 130 -16.84 -13.20 -17.49
N SER A 131 -16.74 -14.45 -17.02
CA SER A 131 -16.33 -14.78 -15.65
C SER A 131 -14.95 -15.44 -15.52
N ASP A 132 -14.28 -15.80 -16.63
CA ASP A 132 -12.90 -16.31 -16.63
C ASP A 132 -11.97 -15.63 -17.67
N PRO A 133 -12.00 -14.28 -17.81
CA PRO A 133 -11.18 -13.61 -18.82
C PRO A 133 -9.68 -13.60 -18.45
N ASP A 134 -9.38 -13.75 -17.16
CA ASP A 134 -8.05 -13.57 -16.57
C ASP A 134 -7.06 -14.62 -17.11
N ASP A 135 -7.47 -15.87 -17.25
CA ASP A 135 -6.61 -16.94 -17.78
C ASP A 135 -6.54 -17.00 -19.32
N CYS A 136 -7.38 -16.22 -20.01
CA CYS A 136 -7.48 -16.19 -21.47
C CYS A 136 -6.49 -15.23 -22.15
N ALA A 137 -5.81 -14.39 -21.36
CA ALA A 137 -4.64 -13.65 -21.81
C ALA A 137 -3.37 -14.42 -21.42
N ALA A 138 -2.73 -15.08 -22.38
CA ALA A 138 -1.36 -15.54 -22.16
C ALA A 138 -0.40 -14.35 -22.30
N PRO A 139 0.52 -14.13 -21.34
CA PRO A 139 0.84 -14.96 -20.17
C PRO A 139 -0.04 -14.66 -18.94
N ALA A 140 -0.16 -15.66 -18.04
CA ALA A 140 -1.03 -15.62 -16.85
C ALA A 140 -0.97 -14.27 -16.10
N PRO A 141 -2.11 -13.74 -15.65
CA PRO A 141 -2.18 -12.44 -15.02
C PRO A 141 -1.42 -12.47 -13.69
N CYS A 142 -0.63 -11.43 -13.49
CA CYS A 142 0.19 -11.24 -12.33
C CYS A 142 -0.69 -10.97 -11.11
N MET A 143 -0.47 -11.67 -9.98
CA MET A 143 -1.21 -11.42 -8.74
C MET A 143 -1.01 -10.01 -8.19
N SER A 144 0.10 -9.34 -8.55
CA SER A 144 0.33 -7.94 -8.18
C SER A 144 -0.38 -6.94 -9.09
N THR A 145 -1.05 -7.33 -10.16
CA THR A 145 -1.72 -6.37 -11.04
C THR A 145 -2.79 -5.55 -10.31
N ASN A 146 -2.68 -4.23 -10.42
CA ASN A 146 -3.45 -3.18 -9.71
C ASN A 146 -3.11 -3.03 -8.22
N ASN A 147 -1.94 -3.48 -7.77
CA ASN A 147 -1.50 -3.25 -6.39
C ASN A 147 -0.67 -1.96 -6.21
N GLY A 148 -0.47 -1.22 -7.31
CA GLY A 148 0.33 0.00 -7.34
C GLY A 148 1.84 -0.22 -7.34
N VAL A 149 2.34 -1.44 -7.53
CA VAL A 149 3.79 -1.75 -7.59
C VAL A 149 4.09 -2.34 -8.96
N CYS A 150 4.84 -1.60 -9.79
CA CYS A 150 5.23 -2.05 -11.12
C CYS A 150 6.33 -3.13 -11.09
N ASP A 151 6.06 -4.29 -11.70
CA ASP A 151 6.98 -5.43 -11.80
C ASP A 151 7.70 -5.53 -13.17
N GLU A 152 7.45 -4.61 -14.10
CA GLU A 152 7.99 -4.63 -15.47
C GLU A 152 9.16 -3.65 -15.71
N PRO A 153 10.18 -3.98 -16.53
CA PRO A 153 10.53 -5.32 -17.03
C PRO A 153 11.31 -6.17 -16.00
N GLU A 154 11.85 -5.52 -14.95
CA GLU A 154 12.63 -6.14 -13.88
C GLU A 154 12.33 -5.45 -12.53
N GLY A 155 11.06 -5.48 -12.10
CA GLY A 155 10.63 -4.89 -10.83
C GLY A 155 11.00 -5.74 -9.60
N THR A 156 10.01 -6.32 -8.94
CA THR A 156 10.20 -7.25 -7.81
C THR A 156 10.52 -8.68 -8.27
N GLY A 157 10.45 -8.97 -9.57
CA GLY A 157 10.64 -10.30 -10.16
C GLY A 157 9.57 -11.29 -9.72
N THR A 158 8.41 -10.79 -9.31
CA THR A 158 7.29 -11.58 -8.78
C THR A 158 6.41 -12.09 -9.93
N CYS A 159 6.43 -11.39 -11.06
CA CYS A 159 5.63 -11.66 -12.23
C CYS A 159 6.45 -11.80 -13.51
N ALA A 160 5.87 -12.44 -14.51
CA ALA A 160 6.50 -12.63 -15.81
C ALA A 160 6.43 -11.34 -16.64
N GLU A 161 7.42 -11.10 -17.48
CA GLU A 161 7.44 -9.91 -18.34
C GLU A 161 6.16 -9.78 -19.19
N GLY A 162 5.56 -8.59 -19.20
CA GLY A 162 4.32 -8.22 -19.86
C GLY A 162 3.04 -8.49 -19.06
N THR A 163 3.11 -8.95 -17.81
CA THR A 163 1.94 -9.36 -17.02
C THR A 163 1.53 -8.35 -15.95
N ASP A 164 2.36 -7.36 -15.62
CA ASP A 164 2.06 -6.32 -14.61
C ASP A 164 1.97 -4.89 -15.17
N GLN A 165 1.52 -4.78 -16.42
CA GLN A 165 1.62 -3.53 -17.17
C GLN A 165 0.62 -2.45 -16.72
N ALA A 166 -0.44 -2.84 -16.00
CA ALA A 166 -1.45 -1.91 -15.50
C ALA A 166 -0.89 -0.99 -14.41
N ASP A 167 -0.15 -1.53 -13.44
CA ASP A 167 0.50 -0.73 -12.40
C ASP A 167 1.59 0.14 -13.00
N CYS A 168 2.36 -0.37 -13.95
CA CYS A 168 3.36 0.43 -14.66
C CYS A 168 2.73 1.61 -15.43
N ASN A 169 1.52 1.42 -15.99
CA ASN A 169 0.78 2.50 -16.65
C ASN A 169 0.20 3.52 -15.65
N ILE A 170 -0.24 3.06 -14.47
CA ILE A 170 -0.68 3.95 -13.38
C ILE A 170 0.51 4.74 -12.82
N MET A 171 1.66 4.10 -12.58
CA MET A 171 2.92 4.74 -12.19
C MET A 171 3.34 5.81 -13.20
N LEU A 172 3.28 5.50 -14.49
CA LEU A 172 3.55 6.47 -15.54
C LEU A 172 2.57 7.64 -15.50
N SER A 173 1.30 7.40 -15.14
CA SER A 173 0.30 8.47 -14.96
C SER A 173 0.54 9.32 -13.72
N ASP A 174 0.97 8.73 -12.60
CA ASP A 174 1.32 9.43 -11.37
C ASP A 174 2.59 10.25 -11.55
N CYS A 175 3.61 9.67 -12.18
CA CYS A 175 4.82 10.37 -12.57
C CYS A 175 4.54 11.50 -13.58
N GLU A 176 3.62 11.32 -14.52
CA GLU A 176 3.21 12.38 -15.45
C GLU A 176 2.55 13.56 -14.72
N VAL A 177 1.64 13.29 -13.78
CA VAL A 177 0.99 14.31 -12.95
C VAL A 177 2.02 15.03 -12.08
N TYR A 178 2.84 14.27 -11.36
CA TYR A 178 3.91 14.78 -10.52
C TYR A 178 4.91 15.64 -11.31
N CYS A 179 5.46 15.11 -12.40
CA CYS A 179 6.48 15.79 -13.20
C CYS A 179 5.94 17.02 -13.90
N THR A 180 4.65 17.03 -14.26
CA THR A 180 3.99 18.24 -14.77
C THR A 180 3.85 19.30 -13.67
N SER A 181 3.45 18.89 -12.46
CA SER A 181 3.29 19.80 -11.31
C SER A 181 4.63 20.40 -10.87
N ILE A 182 5.65 19.57 -10.65
CA ILE A 182 6.95 20.04 -10.16
C ILE A 182 7.63 20.94 -11.20
N GLN A 183 7.57 20.61 -12.49
CA GLN A 183 8.18 21.47 -13.53
C GLN A 183 7.43 22.79 -13.72
N SER A 184 6.16 22.87 -13.33
CA SER A 184 5.37 24.11 -13.38
C SER A 184 5.62 25.00 -12.17
N ASN A 185 5.76 24.40 -10.98
CA ASN A 185 5.81 25.14 -9.71
C ASN A 185 7.24 25.38 -9.20
N CYS A 186 8.17 24.49 -9.54
CA CYS A 186 9.57 24.53 -9.11
C CYS A 186 10.47 24.93 -10.28
N ILE A 187 10.65 26.23 -10.45
CA ILE A 187 11.42 26.84 -11.57
C ILE A 187 12.55 27.73 -11.06
N GLY A 188 13.48 28.09 -11.95
CA GLY A 188 14.61 28.95 -11.62
C GLY A 188 15.48 28.32 -10.53
N LYS A 189 15.78 29.08 -9.46
CA LYS A 189 16.57 28.60 -8.31
C LYS A 189 15.92 27.46 -7.51
N ASN A 190 14.65 27.15 -7.77
CA ASN A 190 13.95 26.06 -7.11
C ASN A 190 13.77 24.86 -8.05
N ALA A 191 14.28 24.92 -9.29
CA ALA A 191 14.15 23.82 -10.24
C ALA A 191 14.76 22.54 -9.67
N GLN A 192 14.02 21.44 -9.70
CA GLN A 192 14.44 20.16 -9.12
C GLN A 192 14.85 19.13 -10.17
N TYR A 193 14.55 19.37 -11.44
CA TYR A 193 14.98 18.54 -12.56
C TYR A 193 15.34 19.42 -13.75
N ALA A 194 16.37 19.02 -14.51
CA ALA A 194 16.77 19.75 -15.71
C ALA A 194 15.67 19.81 -16.77
N ASP A 195 14.91 18.73 -16.93
CA ASP A 195 13.79 18.62 -17.87
C ASP A 195 12.78 17.55 -17.44
N LYS A 196 11.64 17.50 -18.15
CA LYS A 196 10.54 16.57 -17.84
C LYS A 196 10.94 15.11 -18.08
N ALA A 197 11.80 14.82 -19.07
CA ALA A 197 12.23 13.46 -19.36
C ALA A 197 13.07 12.88 -18.20
N THR A 198 14.00 13.67 -17.68
CA THR A 198 14.79 13.36 -16.49
C THR A 198 13.91 13.15 -15.26
N CYS A 199 12.89 13.99 -15.08
CA CYS A 199 11.92 13.82 -13.99
C CYS A 199 11.17 12.50 -14.10
N LEU A 200 10.61 12.18 -15.26
CA LEU A 200 9.84 10.95 -15.47
C LEU A 200 10.69 9.70 -15.24
N ALA A 201 11.91 9.68 -15.78
CA ALA A 201 12.82 8.56 -15.64
C ALA A 201 13.33 8.38 -14.20
N THR A 202 13.54 9.48 -13.46
CA THR A 202 13.87 9.42 -12.03
C THR A 202 12.67 8.97 -11.19
N CYS A 203 11.47 9.48 -11.50
CA CYS A 203 10.23 9.13 -10.80
C CYS A 203 9.90 7.63 -10.91
N ALA A 204 10.18 7.01 -12.06
CA ALA A 204 9.93 5.59 -12.29
C ALA A 204 10.68 4.64 -11.33
N VAL A 205 11.74 5.12 -10.66
CA VAL A 205 12.50 4.33 -9.67
C VAL A 205 12.24 4.75 -8.23
N ILE A 206 11.35 5.73 -8.00
CA ILE A 206 10.91 6.15 -6.67
C ILE A 206 9.65 5.35 -6.30
N PRO A 207 9.56 4.80 -5.07
CA PRO A 207 8.37 4.10 -4.64
C PRO A 207 7.10 4.95 -4.78
N PRO A 208 5.96 4.38 -5.19
CA PRO A 208 4.74 5.16 -5.39
C PRO A 208 4.18 5.80 -4.12
N GLY A 209 4.15 5.04 -3.02
CA GLY A 209 3.47 5.42 -1.78
C GLY A 209 1.95 5.30 -1.87
N MET A 210 1.26 5.80 -0.84
CA MET A 210 -0.20 5.82 -0.79
C MET A 210 -0.75 7.18 -1.23
N PRO A 211 -1.93 7.21 -1.88
CA PRO A 211 -2.60 8.47 -2.20
C PRO A 211 -2.78 9.35 -0.95
N GLY A 212 -2.28 10.59 -1.03
CA GLY A 212 -2.36 11.55 0.08
C GLY A 212 -1.18 11.51 1.05
N ASP A 213 -0.17 10.69 0.81
CA ASP A 213 1.10 10.78 1.54
C ASP A 213 1.63 12.21 1.53
N THR A 214 2.09 12.68 2.70
CA THR A 214 2.75 13.98 2.87
C THR A 214 4.13 13.83 3.52
N MET A 215 4.59 12.59 3.70
CA MET A 215 5.89 12.23 4.25
C MET A 215 6.29 10.84 3.73
N PHE A 216 7.52 10.41 4.02
CA PHE A 216 8.16 9.17 3.54
C PHE A 216 8.59 9.22 2.07
N ASN A 217 9.54 8.35 1.70
CA ASN A 217 10.14 8.34 0.37
C ASN A 217 9.19 7.78 -0.69
N SER A 218 8.29 8.64 -1.18
CA SER A 218 7.30 8.25 -2.18
C SER A 218 6.99 9.32 -3.23
N THR A 219 6.58 8.88 -4.42
CA THR A 219 6.08 9.74 -5.50
C THR A 219 4.79 10.46 -5.09
N ALA A 220 3.92 9.82 -4.30
CA ALA A 220 2.72 10.45 -3.73
C ALA A 220 3.07 11.63 -2.81
N CYS A 221 4.05 11.47 -1.90
CA CYS A 221 4.55 12.56 -1.07
C CYS A 221 5.11 13.71 -1.92
N ARG A 222 5.95 13.37 -2.92
CA ARG A 222 6.55 14.36 -3.81
C ARG A 222 5.50 15.11 -4.64
N SER A 223 4.42 14.44 -5.04
CA SER A 223 3.27 15.04 -5.74
C SER A 223 2.51 16.05 -4.87
N TYR A 224 2.31 15.72 -3.59
CA TYR A 224 1.72 16.66 -2.63
C TYR A 224 2.57 17.93 -2.52
N HIS A 225 3.87 17.79 -2.31
CA HIS A 225 4.78 18.93 -2.18
C HIS A 225 4.94 19.71 -3.49
N ALA A 226 4.99 19.05 -4.64
CA ALA A 226 5.00 19.69 -5.95
C ALA A 226 3.76 20.58 -6.15
N SER A 227 2.59 20.13 -5.68
CA SER A 227 1.34 20.89 -5.75
C SER A 227 1.32 22.08 -4.76
N ALA A 228 1.76 21.86 -3.52
CA ALA A 228 1.89 22.90 -2.50
C ALA A 228 2.90 24.00 -2.89
N ALA A 229 3.92 23.65 -3.68
CA ALA A 229 4.89 24.58 -4.22
C ALA A 229 4.26 25.67 -5.10
N SER A 230 3.05 25.50 -5.63
CA SER A 230 2.34 26.56 -6.36
C SER A 230 2.15 27.84 -5.54
N THR A 231 2.11 27.74 -4.21
CA THR A 231 1.94 28.86 -3.28
C THR A 231 3.19 29.17 -2.45
N ASP A 232 4.02 28.17 -2.15
CA ASP A 232 5.32 28.37 -1.47
C ASP A 232 6.41 27.49 -2.10
N PRO A 233 6.98 27.93 -3.25
CA PRO A 233 8.03 27.17 -3.92
C PRO A 233 9.29 26.98 -3.06
N SER A 234 9.64 27.94 -2.21
CA SER A 234 10.92 27.92 -1.49
C SER A 234 10.94 26.83 -0.42
N SER A 235 9.81 26.62 0.27
CA SER A 235 9.71 25.57 1.28
C SER A 235 9.39 24.21 0.70
N HIS A 236 8.59 24.12 -0.37
CA HIS A 236 8.09 22.83 -0.83
C HIS A 236 8.89 22.18 -1.96
N CYS A 237 9.62 22.94 -2.79
CA CYS A 237 10.37 22.35 -3.90
C CYS A 237 11.49 21.41 -3.42
N ILE A 238 12.16 21.74 -2.32
CA ILE A 238 13.20 20.87 -1.73
C ILE A 238 12.65 19.49 -1.32
N HIS A 239 11.38 19.42 -0.91
CA HIS A 239 10.71 18.17 -0.54
C HIS A 239 10.15 17.44 -1.76
N ALA A 240 9.67 18.20 -2.74
CA ALA A 240 9.12 17.67 -3.98
C ALA A 240 10.20 17.05 -4.87
N GLY A 241 11.42 17.59 -4.88
CA GLY A 241 12.51 17.12 -5.73
C GLY A 241 13.13 15.80 -5.32
N PRO A 242 14.05 15.23 -6.10
CA PRO A 242 14.55 13.85 -5.98
C PRO A 242 15.22 13.51 -4.64
N SER A 243 15.77 14.50 -3.93
CA SER A 243 16.39 14.29 -2.62
C SER A 243 15.37 14.09 -1.48
N GLY A 244 14.11 14.48 -1.69
CA GLY A 244 13.05 14.37 -0.68
C GLY A 244 13.13 15.41 0.44
N GLY A 245 14.26 16.13 0.54
CA GLY A 245 14.47 17.24 1.45
C GLY A 245 14.22 16.92 2.92
N GLY A 246 14.35 15.64 3.32
CA GLY A 246 14.07 15.15 4.67
C GLY A 246 12.59 14.97 5.03
N ILE A 247 11.66 15.24 4.11
CA ILE A 247 10.21 15.06 4.32
C ILE A 247 9.70 13.89 3.49
N CYS A 248 9.91 13.94 2.17
CA CYS A 248 9.60 12.83 1.27
C CYS A 248 10.77 11.86 1.15
N GLY A 249 11.34 11.47 2.29
CA GLY A 249 12.55 10.67 2.40
C GLY A 249 13.73 11.46 2.95
N ASP A 250 14.57 10.77 3.72
CA ASP A 250 15.90 11.28 4.06
C ASP A 250 16.75 11.45 2.78
N PRO A 251 17.65 12.44 2.69
CA PRO A 251 18.48 12.63 1.50
C PRO A 251 19.25 11.37 1.07
N CYS A 252 19.86 10.65 2.01
CA CYS A 252 20.61 9.44 1.67
C CYS A 252 19.70 8.25 1.36
N GLU A 253 18.57 8.14 2.06
CA GLU A 253 17.53 7.15 1.72
C GLU A 253 17.03 7.34 0.28
N SER A 254 16.71 8.58 -0.11
CA SER A 254 16.25 8.92 -1.46
C SER A 254 17.33 8.63 -2.50
N PHE A 255 18.56 9.08 -2.24
CA PHE A 255 19.71 8.84 -3.12
C PHE A 255 19.96 7.34 -3.33
N CYS A 256 19.96 6.55 -2.26
CA CYS A 256 20.22 5.11 -2.33
C CYS A 256 19.02 4.27 -2.79
N THR A 257 17.85 4.89 -2.93
CA THR A 257 16.73 4.31 -3.68
C THR A 257 16.92 4.50 -5.18
N ILE A 258 17.36 5.69 -5.60
CA ILE A 258 17.50 6.07 -7.02
C ILE A 258 18.76 5.46 -7.65
N VAL A 259 19.93 5.64 -7.03
CA VAL A 259 21.23 5.34 -7.67
C VAL A 259 21.39 3.88 -8.05
N PRO A 260 21.13 2.87 -7.19
CA PRO A 260 21.33 1.48 -7.57
C PRO A 260 20.42 1.04 -8.73
N LYS A 261 19.29 1.71 -8.94
CA LYS A 261 18.37 1.43 -10.05
C LYS A 261 18.83 2.07 -11.36
N LEU A 262 19.39 3.28 -11.31
CA LEU A 262 19.86 3.99 -12.51
C LEU A 262 21.32 3.70 -12.87
N CYS A 263 22.13 3.32 -11.88
CA CYS A 263 23.57 3.11 -11.95
C CYS A 263 23.96 1.82 -11.19
N PRO A 264 23.52 0.64 -11.66
CA PRO A 264 23.67 -0.63 -10.93
C PRO A 264 25.14 -1.04 -10.67
N ASP A 265 26.08 -0.52 -11.46
CA ASP A 265 27.51 -0.83 -11.32
C ASP A 265 28.25 0.02 -10.28
N ILE A 266 27.60 1.02 -9.67
CA ILE A 266 28.24 1.93 -8.71
C ILE A 266 28.27 1.35 -7.30
N TYR A 267 27.15 0.77 -6.85
CA TYR A 267 27.01 0.23 -5.50
C TYR A 267 26.54 -1.22 -5.55
N LEU A 268 27.28 -2.12 -4.92
CA LEU A 268 26.93 -3.55 -4.87
C LEU A 268 25.82 -3.83 -3.86
N THR A 269 25.68 -2.98 -2.84
CA THR A 269 24.67 -3.13 -1.79
C THR A 269 24.10 -1.80 -1.35
N ALA A 270 22.85 -1.80 -0.88
CA ALA A 270 22.24 -0.62 -0.26
C ALA A 270 23.06 -0.09 0.94
N LYS A 271 23.70 -0.99 1.70
CA LYS A 271 24.54 -0.62 2.84
C LYS A 271 25.77 0.17 2.43
N GLU A 272 26.41 -0.20 1.32
CA GLU A 272 27.56 0.52 0.77
C GLU A 272 27.16 1.93 0.33
N CYS A 273 26.06 2.05 -0.43
CA CYS A 273 25.52 3.33 -0.82
C CYS A 273 25.24 4.24 0.38
N MET A 274 24.53 3.72 1.40
CA MET A 274 24.17 4.51 2.58
C MET A 274 25.39 4.94 3.39
N PHE A 275 26.40 4.06 3.52
CA PHE A 275 27.64 4.40 4.20
C PHE A 275 28.38 5.53 3.48
N GLU A 276 28.52 5.42 2.17
CA GLU A 276 29.22 6.42 1.36
C GLU A 276 28.46 7.75 1.35
N CYS A 277 27.14 7.70 1.13
CA CYS A 277 26.30 8.89 1.12
C CYS A 277 26.39 9.69 2.42
N SER A 278 26.52 9.00 3.57
CA SER A 278 26.66 9.67 4.86
C SER A 278 27.93 10.53 5.01
N ASN A 279 28.91 10.35 4.11
CA ASN A 279 30.12 11.16 4.06
C ASN A 279 30.00 12.38 3.13
N PHE A 280 28.97 12.47 2.30
CA PHE A 280 28.81 13.59 1.36
C PHE A 280 28.42 14.86 2.11
N PRO A 281 29.11 16.00 1.89
CA PRO A 281 28.72 17.27 2.49
C PRO A 281 27.29 17.66 2.07
N ASN A 282 26.39 17.78 3.04
CA ASN A 282 24.97 18.08 2.80
C ASN A 282 24.61 19.44 3.42
N ASP A 283 25.42 20.45 3.09
CA ASP A 283 25.34 21.79 3.68
C ASP A 283 24.39 22.73 2.91
N GLU A 284 23.88 22.28 1.76
CA GLU A 284 23.00 23.05 0.88
C GLU A 284 21.78 22.25 0.42
N PRO A 285 20.62 22.90 0.22
CA PRO A 285 19.49 22.32 -0.51
C PRO A 285 19.88 21.96 -1.93
N TYR A 286 19.37 20.83 -2.41
CA TYR A 286 19.50 20.44 -3.81
C TYR A 286 18.63 21.29 -4.75
N ASP A 287 19.20 21.70 -5.87
CA ASP A 287 18.52 22.15 -7.08
C ASP A 287 19.22 21.67 -8.37
N ALA A 288 18.55 21.80 -9.51
CA ALA A 288 19.01 21.28 -10.79
C ALA A 288 20.24 22.00 -11.38
N SER A 289 20.76 23.04 -10.71
CA SER A 289 21.97 23.76 -11.10
C SER A 289 23.24 23.28 -10.39
N ASP A 290 23.12 22.37 -9.41
CA ASP A 290 24.23 21.77 -8.66
C ASP A 290 25.03 20.79 -9.52
N THR A 291 25.74 21.32 -10.51
CA THR A 291 26.41 20.50 -11.53
C THR A 291 27.87 20.17 -11.21
N THR A 292 28.43 20.73 -10.13
CA THR A 292 29.83 20.59 -9.71
C THR A 292 30.01 20.83 -8.21
N GLY A 293 31.13 20.39 -7.64
CA GLY A 293 31.52 20.65 -6.25
C GLY A 293 31.31 19.45 -5.33
N ASP A 294 32.09 19.34 -4.25
CA ASP A 294 32.01 18.23 -3.29
C ASP A 294 30.80 18.36 -2.36
N THR A 295 29.60 18.16 -2.92
CA THR A 295 28.34 18.20 -2.17
C THR A 295 27.42 17.05 -2.54
N PHE A 296 26.56 16.67 -1.60
CA PHE A 296 25.45 15.76 -1.84
C PHE A 296 24.58 16.24 -3.00
N ALA A 297 24.35 17.55 -3.10
CA ALA A 297 23.54 18.16 -4.14
C ALA A 297 24.13 17.91 -5.55
N CYS A 298 25.45 18.06 -5.70
CA CYS A 298 26.15 17.70 -6.94
C CYS A 298 25.92 16.24 -7.34
N ARG A 299 26.05 15.33 -6.39
CA ARG A 299 25.89 13.89 -6.63
C ARG A 299 24.45 13.53 -6.97
N MET A 300 23.47 14.18 -6.32
CA MET A 300 22.06 14.02 -6.64
C MET A 300 21.74 14.55 -8.05
N TYR A 301 22.34 15.66 -8.48
CA TYR A 301 22.21 16.12 -9.86
C TYR A 301 22.68 15.04 -10.83
N HIS A 302 23.90 14.53 -10.65
CA HIS A 302 24.42 13.48 -11.52
C HIS A 302 23.60 12.18 -11.45
N ALA A 303 23.07 11.81 -10.29
CA ALA A 303 22.16 10.67 -10.15
C ALA A 303 20.89 10.86 -10.99
N THR A 304 20.27 12.05 -10.96
CA THR A 304 19.07 12.30 -11.78
C THR A 304 19.37 12.35 -13.28
N ILE A 305 20.44 13.00 -13.73
CA ILE A 305 20.78 13.04 -15.16
C ILE A 305 21.17 11.64 -15.68
N ALA A 306 21.74 10.78 -14.83
CA ALA A 306 22.02 9.39 -15.18
C ALA A 306 20.77 8.60 -15.61
N SER A 307 19.56 9.04 -15.22
CA SER A 307 18.29 8.43 -15.68
C SER A 307 18.11 8.47 -17.21
N THR A 308 18.74 9.42 -17.90
CA THR A 308 18.69 9.54 -19.36
C THR A 308 20.06 9.41 -20.01
N GLN A 309 21.15 9.60 -19.24
CA GLN A 309 22.54 9.59 -19.73
C GLN A 309 23.47 8.83 -18.76
N PRO A 310 23.22 7.53 -18.49
CA PRO A 310 23.90 6.80 -17.42
C PRO A 310 25.40 6.68 -17.63
N GLN A 311 25.84 6.43 -18.87
CA GLN A 311 27.27 6.26 -19.20
C GLN A 311 28.11 7.51 -18.90
N THR A 312 27.51 8.69 -19.00
CA THR A 312 28.20 9.96 -18.75
C THR A 312 28.08 10.39 -17.29
N HIS A 313 26.93 10.17 -16.65
CA HIS A 313 26.66 10.75 -15.33
C HIS A 313 26.84 9.78 -14.15
N CYS A 314 26.68 8.46 -14.32
CA CYS A 314 26.94 7.50 -13.24
C CYS A 314 28.36 7.60 -12.64
N PRO A 315 29.45 7.82 -13.42
CA PRO A 315 30.80 7.99 -12.86
C PRO A 315 30.99 9.20 -11.94
N HIS A 316 30.01 10.12 -11.86
CA HIS A 316 30.08 11.33 -11.04
C HIS A 316 29.32 11.22 -9.72
N VAL A 317 28.63 10.11 -9.51
CA VAL A 317 27.83 9.81 -8.32
C VAL A 317 28.67 9.39 -7.10
N PRO A 318 29.65 8.45 -7.21
CA PRO A 318 30.35 7.92 -6.04
C PRO A 318 31.41 8.87 -5.46
N GLU A 319 31.79 8.70 -4.20
CA GLU A 319 32.70 9.55 -3.39
C GLU A 319 33.89 10.07 -4.19
N MET A 320 34.55 9.17 -4.93
CA MET A 320 35.65 9.49 -5.83
C MET A 320 35.17 10.03 -7.20
N SER A 321 34.34 11.08 -7.18
CA SER A 321 33.77 11.69 -8.38
C SER A 321 34.74 12.68 -9.01
N PRO A 322 35.08 12.61 -10.31
CA PRO A 322 35.96 13.63 -10.91
C PRO A 322 35.31 15.02 -11.08
N VAL A 323 34.02 15.18 -10.74
CA VAL A 323 33.23 16.41 -10.91
C VAL A 323 32.70 16.96 -9.59
N CYS A 324 32.29 16.07 -8.67
CA CYS A 324 31.82 16.42 -7.33
C CYS A 324 32.93 16.25 -6.30
N LEU A 325 34.04 16.99 -6.47
CA LEU A 325 35.20 17.06 -5.57
C LEU A 325 35.68 18.50 -5.40
#